data_AF-A0A519BQ62-F1
#
_entry.id   AF-A0A519BQ62-F1
#
_cell.length_a   1.000
_cell.length_b   1.000
_cell.length_c   1.000
_cell.angle_alpha   90.00
_cell.angle_beta   90.00
_cell.angle_gamma   90.00
#
_symmetry.space_group_name_H-M   'P 1'
#
loop_
_entity.id
_entity.type
_entity.pdbx_description
1 polymer ?
#
loop_
_entity_poly.entity_id
_entity_poly.type
_entity_poly.pdbx_seq_one_letter_code
_entity_poly.pdbx_strand_id
1 'polypeptide(L)'
;MKKIILVALAVFLVIFASYFFNKIAYAKGKLSKKIIAKEKIQAALKIGKSMFYSPKLGSNGLSCAKCHVYSVGTYMPKVGKTVRSLAGVAATFPRFDTKTHQVITMGERINMCIVHVLKGKPLKGQKLNYLTLYVTYLSNGYKIK
;
A
#
# COMPACT_ATOMS: atom_id res chain seq x y z
N MET A 1 11.33 -58.55 -25.44
CA MET A 1 12.16 -57.41 -24.96
C MET A 1 11.79 -56.08 -25.61
N LYS A 2 11.84 -55.92 -26.96
CA LYS A 2 11.54 -54.64 -27.64
C LYS A 2 10.17 -54.00 -27.31
N LYS A 3 9.09 -54.79 -27.19
CA LYS A 3 7.74 -54.29 -26.83
C LYS A 3 7.68 -53.68 -25.42
N ILE A 4 8.41 -54.26 -24.46
CA ILE A 4 8.44 -53.78 -23.06
C ILE A 4 9.17 -52.43 -22.98
N ILE A 5 10.28 -52.29 -23.73
CA ILE A 5 11.05 -51.04 -23.82
C ILE A 5 10.21 -49.92 -24.45
N LEU A 6 9.46 -50.23 -25.51
CA LEU A 6 8.54 -49.30 -26.16
C LEU A 6 7.43 -48.80 -25.23
N VAL A 7 6.84 -49.70 -24.43
CA VAL A 7 5.81 -49.34 -23.45
C VAL A 7 6.40 -48.47 -22.33
N ALA A 8 7.57 -48.81 -21.80
CA ALA A 8 8.23 -48.04 -20.75
C ALA A 8 8.61 -46.62 -21.21
N LEU A 9 9.12 -46.48 -22.44
CA LEU A 9 9.42 -45.17 -23.04
C LEU A 9 8.17 -44.32 -23.25
N ALA A 10 7.07 -44.93 -23.73
CA ALA A 10 5.81 -44.23 -23.89
C ALA A 10 5.24 -43.74 -22.55
N VAL A 11 5.28 -44.58 -21.50
CA VAL A 11 4.85 -44.20 -20.15
C VAL A 11 5.71 -43.07 -19.58
N PHE A 12 7.04 -43.16 -19.74
CA PHE A 12 7.95 -42.11 -19.30
C PHE A 12 7.69 -40.78 -20.02
N LEU A 13 7.48 -40.82 -21.34
CA LEU A 13 7.14 -39.63 -22.13
C LEU A 13 5.83 -38.98 -21.67
N VAL A 14 4.80 -39.77 -21.38
CA VAL A 14 3.51 -39.26 -20.89
C VAL A 14 3.65 -38.63 -19.50
N ILE A 15 4.37 -39.27 -18.58
CA ILE A 15 4.62 -38.73 -17.23
C ILE A 15 5.44 -37.45 -17.31
N PHE A 16 6.50 -37.44 -18.10
CA PHE A 16 7.36 -36.27 -18.29
C PHE A 16 6.60 -35.10 -18.92
N ALA A 17 5.82 -35.37 -19.97
CA ALA A 17 4.97 -34.38 -20.62
C ALA A 17 3.95 -33.82 -19.62
N SER A 18 3.24 -34.67 -18.87
CA SER A 18 2.27 -34.25 -17.86
C SER A 18 2.90 -33.35 -16.78
N TYR A 19 4.06 -33.75 -16.25
CA TYR A 19 4.80 -32.95 -15.27
C TYR A 19 5.18 -31.57 -15.85
N PHE A 20 5.68 -31.53 -17.08
CA PHE A 20 6.07 -30.30 -17.75
C PHE A 20 4.88 -29.37 -18.03
N PHE A 21 3.77 -29.89 -18.57
CA PHE A 21 2.54 -29.13 -18.80
C PHE A 21 1.96 -28.56 -17.50
N ASN A 22 1.93 -29.36 -16.42
CA ASN A 22 1.44 -28.92 -15.11
C ASN A 22 2.31 -27.81 -14.52
N LYS A 23 3.64 -27.90 -14.66
CA LYS A 23 4.59 -26.86 -14.24
C LYS A 23 4.38 -25.54 -15.02
N ILE A 24 4.13 -25.62 -16.33
CA ILE A 24 3.81 -24.44 -17.15
C ILE A 24 2.48 -23.80 -16.73
N ALA A 25 1.43 -24.61 -16.55
CA ALA A 25 0.12 -24.11 -16.13
C ALA A 25 0.20 -23.41 -14.75
N TYR A 26 0.91 -24.02 -13.79
CA TYR A 26 1.18 -23.43 -12.49
C TYR A 26 1.93 -22.08 -12.61
N ALA A 27 2.99 -22.02 -13.41
CA ALA A 27 3.76 -20.79 -13.61
C ALA A 27 2.91 -19.66 -14.24
N LYS A 28 2.11 -19.99 -15.27
CA LYS A 28 1.17 -19.03 -15.89
C LYS A 28 0.13 -18.52 -14.90
N GLY A 29 -0.45 -19.40 -14.08
CA GLY A 29 -1.41 -19.02 -13.03
C GLY A 29 -0.79 -18.15 -11.94
N LYS A 30 0.47 -18.39 -11.56
CA LYS A 30 1.20 -17.54 -10.60
C LYS A 30 1.49 -16.15 -11.19
N LEU A 31 1.90 -16.09 -12.47
CA LEU A 31 2.16 -14.84 -13.16
C LEU A 31 0.89 -14.00 -13.32
N SER A 32 -0.23 -14.60 -13.73
CA SER A 32 -1.51 -13.89 -13.88
C SER A 32 -1.97 -13.29 -12.54
N LYS A 33 -1.90 -14.06 -11.44
CA LYS A 33 -2.20 -13.56 -10.09
C LYS A 33 -1.32 -12.37 -9.71
N LYS A 34 -0.02 -12.40 -10.03
CA LYS A 34 0.91 -11.30 -9.75
C LYS A 34 0.56 -10.03 -10.54
N ILE A 35 0.17 -10.18 -11.81
CA ILE A 35 -0.26 -9.06 -12.66
C ILE A 35 -1.54 -8.42 -12.10
N ILE A 36 -2.56 -9.24 -11.82
CA ILE A 36 -3.84 -8.77 -11.25
C ILE A 36 -3.60 -8.07 -9.90
N ALA A 37 -2.74 -8.61 -9.04
CA ALA A 37 -2.39 -7.98 -7.77
C ALA A 37 -1.71 -6.62 -7.99
N LYS A 38 -0.76 -6.52 -8.93
CA LYS A 38 -0.08 -5.27 -9.27
C LYS A 38 -1.08 -4.22 -9.75
N GLU A 39 -1.99 -4.58 -10.65
CA GLU A 39 -3.02 -3.68 -11.17
C GLU A 39 -3.95 -3.18 -10.06
N LYS A 40 -4.41 -4.07 -9.18
CA LYS A 40 -5.24 -3.70 -8.01
C LYS A 40 -4.51 -2.74 -7.06
N ILE A 41 -3.22 -2.98 -6.79
CA ILE A 41 -2.40 -2.09 -5.96
C ILE A 41 -2.26 -0.71 -6.62
N GLN A 42 -2.01 -0.65 -7.94
CA GLN A 42 -1.91 0.62 -8.65
C GLN A 42 -3.23 1.40 -8.64
N ALA A 43 -4.36 0.72 -8.83
CA ALA A 43 -5.67 1.34 -8.71
C ALA A 43 -5.91 1.92 -7.29
N ALA A 44 -5.57 1.15 -6.25
CA ALA A 44 -5.67 1.59 -4.86
C ALA A 44 -4.76 2.79 -4.55
N LEU A 45 -3.51 2.80 -5.07
CA LEU A 45 -2.59 3.92 -4.97
C LEU A 45 -3.14 5.18 -5.63
N LYS A 46 -3.75 5.06 -6.81
CA LYS A 46 -4.36 6.20 -7.51
C LYS A 46 -5.52 6.80 -6.71
N ILE A 47 -6.36 5.96 -6.09
CA ILE A 47 -7.45 6.42 -5.23
C ILE A 47 -6.89 7.10 -3.97
N GLY A 48 -5.94 6.47 -3.28
CA GLY A 48 -5.30 7.03 -2.09
C GLY A 48 -4.62 8.37 -2.37
N LYS A 49 -3.92 8.49 -3.52
CA LYS A 49 -3.36 9.76 -4.00
C LYS A 49 -4.44 10.80 -4.22
N SER A 50 -5.53 10.47 -4.91
CA SER A 50 -6.64 11.40 -5.12
C SER A 50 -7.20 11.93 -3.79
N MET A 51 -7.41 11.06 -2.81
CA MET A 51 -7.86 11.44 -1.47
C MET A 51 -6.86 12.38 -0.77
N PHE A 52 -5.56 12.09 -0.86
CA PHE A 52 -4.49 12.88 -0.24
C PHE A 52 -4.45 14.33 -0.74
N TYR A 53 -4.74 14.55 -2.03
CA TYR A 53 -4.77 15.89 -2.63
C TYR A 53 -6.14 16.58 -2.51
N SER A 54 -7.19 15.87 -2.08
CA SER A 54 -8.55 16.39 -2.02
C SER A 54 -8.85 17.11 -0.70
N PRO A 55 -9.53 18.28 -0.74
CA PRO A 55 -10.03 18.92 0.48
C PRO A 55 -11.29 18.24 1.06
N LYS A 56 -11.87 17.25 0.35
CA LYS A 56 -13.14 16.61 0.72
C LYS A 56 -13.07 15.74 1.99
N LEU A 57 -11.88 15.48 2.51
CA LEU A 57 -11.71 14.73 3.76
C LEU A 57 -12.05 15.58 5.00
N GLY A 58 -12.08 16.90 4.86
CA GLY A 58 -12.34 17.85 5.93
C GLY A 58 -13.46 18.83 5.61
N SER A 59 -13.63 19.80 6.49
CA SER A 59 -14.61 20.89 6.36
C SER A 59 -13.97 22.27 6.22
N ASN A 60 -12.65 22.39 6.40
CA ASN A 60 -11.94 23.66 6.41
C ASN A 60 -11.12 23.95 5.13
N GLY A 61 -11.39 23.21 4.05
CA GLY A 61 -10.73 23.40 2.75
C GLY A 61 -9.28 22.92 2.65
N LEU A 62 -8.70 22.37 3.73
CA LEU A 62 -7.35 21.82 3.71
C LEU A 62 -7.33 20.39 3.15
N SER A 63 -6.25 20.04 2.47
CA SER A 63 -5.90 18.67 2.09
C SER A 63 -4.55 18.28 2.69
N CYS A 64 -4.22 16.98 2.69
CA CYS A 64 -2.91 16.53 3.15
C CYS A 64 -1.79 17.17 2.32
N ALA A 65 -1.97 17.24 1.00
CA ALA A 65 -1.02 17.86 0.08
C ALA A 65 -0.83 19.37 0.32
N LYS A 66 -1.88 20.10 0.74
CA LYS A 66 -1.78 21.53 1.05
C LYS A 66 -0.64 21.82 2.02
N CYS A 67 -0.50 20.98 3.05
CA CYS A 67 0.55 21.11 4.04
C CYS A 67 1.81 20.34 3.62
N HIS A 68 1.67 19.04 3.39
CA HIS A 68 2.79 18.08 3.31
C HIS A 68 3.45 17.99 1.92
N VAL A 69 2.99 18.78 0.96
CA VAL A 69 3.62 18.93 -0.37
C VAL A 69 3.91 20.41 -0.63
N TYR A 70 2.88 21.26 -0.54
CA TYR A 70 2.98 22.65 -1.00
C TYR A 70 3.48 23.64 0.06
N SER A 71 3.54 23.26 1.33
CA SER A 71 3.97 24.15 2.42
C SER A 71 5.08 23.54 3.27
N VAL A 72 5.79 22.54 2.75
CA VAL A 72 6.95 21.94 3.42
C VAL A 72 8.03 22.99 3.64
N GLY A 73 8.56 23.05 4.86
CA GLY A 73 9.56 24.05 5.27
C GLY A 73 8.95 25.36 5.77
N THR A 74 7.65 25.59 5.59
CA THR A 74 6.97 26.79 6.09
C THR A 74 6.44 26.57 7.51
N TYR A 75 6.57 27.58 8.37
CA TYR A 75 5.88 27.62 9.65
C TYR A 75 4.38 27.83 9.45
N MET A 76 3.55 26.96 10.04
CA MET A 76 2.11 27.07 9.91
C MET A 76 1.46 27.35 11.27
N PRO A 77 0.95 28.58 11.51
CA PRO A 77 0.36 28.97 12.78
C PRO A 77 -0.78 28.05 13.23
N LYS A 78 -1.62 27.60 12.28
CA LYS A 78 -2.76 26.70 12.57
C LYS A 78 -2.37 25.35 13.20
N VAL A 79 -1.13 24.89 13.01
CA VAL A 79 -0.62 23.65 13.61
C VAL A 79 0.56 23.89 14.56
N GLY A 80 0.95 25.14 14.78
CA GLY A 80 2.01 25.57 15.69
C GLY A 80 3.40 25.01 15.38
N LYS A 81 3.65 24.57 14.14
CA LYS A 81 4.89 23.88 13.75
C LYS A 81 5.26 24.16 12.30
N THR A 82 6.55 24.06 12.00
CA THR A 82 7.05 23.95 10.64
C THR A 82 6.59 22.64 10.02
N VAL A 83 5.98 22.76 8.85
CA VAL A 83 5.42 21.62 8.14
C VAL A 83 6.55 20.79 7.53
N ARG A 84 6.44 19.47 7.66
CA ARG A 84 7.39 18.50 7.14
C ARG A 84 6.76 17.69 6.02
N SER A 85 7.59 17.19 5.11
CA SER A 85 7.19 16.15 4.17
C SER A 85 6.78 14.87 4.92
N LEU A 86 5.93 14.05 4.29
CA LEU A 86 5.58 12.72 4.79
C LEU A 86 6.49 11.62 4.23
N ALA A 87 7.48 11.97 3.41
CA ALA A 87 8.46 11.01 2.93
C ALA A 87 9.22 10.36 4.09
N GLY A 88 9.26 9.03 4.11
CA GLY A 88 9.88 8.22 5.17
C GLY A 88 9.12 8.15 6.50
N VAL A 89 8.02 8.89 6.67
CA VAL A 89 7.28 8.93 7.95
C VAL A 89 6.66 7.58 8.27
N ALA A 90 6.08 6.90 7.27
CA ALA A 90 5.41 5.61 7.51
C ALA A 90 6.39 4.49 7.89
N ALA A 91 7.68 4.61 7.54
CA ALA A 91 8.71 3.65 7.93
C ALA A 91 9.03 3.68 9.43
N THR A 92 8.52 4.66 10.17
CA THR A 92 8.64 4.75 11.64
C THR A 92 7.37 4.32 12.36
N PHE A 93 6.43 3.67 11.68
CA PHE A 93 5.19 3.16 12.28
C PHE A 93 5.16 1.62 12.23
N PRO A 94 4.52 0.95 13.20
CA PRO A 94 3.82 1.52 14.36
C PRO A 94 4.79 2.18 15.36
N ARG A 95 4.31 3.14 16.13
CA ARG A 95 5.14 3.86 17.13
C ARG A 95 4.35 4.32 18.32
N PHE A 96 5.04 4.48 19.44
CA PHE A 96 4.49 5.16 20.61
C PHE A 96 4.18 6.63 20.27
N ASP A 97 2.95 7.06 20.57
CA ASP A 97 2.54 8.45 20.52
C ASP A 97 2.47 9.01 21.94
N THR A 98 3.24 10.07 22.17
CA THR A 98 3.40 10.67 23.49
C THR A 98 2.17 11.45 23.95
N LYS A 99 1.21 11.74 23.06
CA LYS A 99 -0.02 12.44 23.44
C LYS A 99 -1.09 11.45 23.90
N THR A 100 -1.22 10.33 23.21
CA THR A 100 -2.20 9.29 23.56
C THR A 100 -1.66 8.25 24.54
N HIS A 101 -0.34 8.24 24.78
CA HIS A 101 0.36 7.24 25.59
C HIS A 101 0.14 5.79 25.10
N GLN A 102 0.02 5.61 23.79
CA GLN A 102 -0.28 4.33 23.15
C GLN A 102 0.59 4.12 21.92
N VAL A 103 0.78 2.86 21.54
CA VAL A 103 1.33 2.51 20.22
C VAL A 103 0.24 2.72 19.18
N ILE A 104 0.52 3.54 18.17
CA ILE A 104 -0.42 3.84 17.09
C ILE A 104 0.11 3.38 15.74
N THR A 105 -0.81 3.05 14.86
CA THR A 105 -0.61 2.71 13.46
C THR A 105 -0.61 3.95 12.57
N MET A 106 -0.15 3.78 11.32
CA MET A 106 -0.22 4.84 10.32
C MET A 106 -1.67 5.25 10.01
N GLY A 107 -2.60 4.29 9.98
CA GLY A 107 -4.02 4.55 9.75
C GLY A 107 -4.66 5.39 10.87
N GLU A 108 -4.33 5.10 12.13
CA GLU A 108 -4.78 5.91 13.28
C GLU A 108 -4.22 7.33 13.20
N ARG A 109 -2.94 7.48 12.87
CA ARG A 109 -2.34 8.81 12.69
C ARG A 109 -3.01 9.61 11.57
N ILE A 110 -3.38 8.96 10.47
CA ILE A 110 -4.14 9.57 9.37
C ILE A 110 -5.50 10.06 9.89
N ASN A 111 -6.23 9.24 10.64
CA ASN A 111 -7.52 9.63 11.20
C ASN A 111 -7.39 10.78 12.21
N MET A 112 -6.35 10.80 13.04
CA MET A 112 -6.08 11.93 13.94
C MET A 112 -5.87 13.23 13.14
N CYS A 113 -5.16 13.18 12.00
CA CYS A 113 -5.02 14.33 11.12
C CYS A 113 -6.37 14.79 10.55
N ILE A 114 -7.16 13.85 10.02
CA ILE A 114 -8.49 14.14 9.45
C ILE A 114 -9.40 14.80 10.49
N VAL A 115 -9.47 14.24 11.70
CA VAL A 115 -10.36 14.73 12.76
C VAL A 115 -9.87 16.06 13.34
N HIS A 116 -8.61 16.14 13.75
CA HIS A 116 -8.13 17.30 14.52
C HIS A 116 -7.67 18.46 13.65
N VAL A 117 -7.12 18.19 12.47
CA VAL A 117 -6.55 19.21 11.57
C VAL A 117 -7.53 19.56 10.45
N LEU A 118 -8.08 18.57 9.74
CA LEU A 118 -9.00 18.82 8.63
C LEU A 118 -10.46 19.04 9.08
N LYS A 119 -10.76 18.75 10.35
CA LYS A 119 -12.11 18.85 10.93
C LYS A 119 -13.13 17.98 10.18
N GLY A 120 -12.70 16.77 9.83
CA GLY A 120 -13.49 15.75 9.14
C GLY A 120 -13.92 14.59 10.04
N LYS A 121 -14.59 13.60 9.44
CA LYS A 121 -14.96 12.34 10.11
C LYS A 121 -13.87 11.27 9.88
N PRO A 122 -13.58 10.40 10.87
CA PRO A 122 -12.59 9.35 10.70
C PRO A 122 -13.01 8.39 9.58
N LEU A 123 -12.03 7.95 8.79
CA LEU A 123 -12.20 6.94 7.76
C LEU A 123 -12.16 5.54 8.38
N LYS A 124 -12.85 4.60 7.74
CA LYS A 124 -12.86 3.18 8.09
C LYS A 124 -12.77 2.33 6.83
N GLY A 125 -12.40 1.06 7.02
CA GLY A 125 -12.36 0.06 5.95
C GLY A 125 -11.54 0.50 4.74
N GLN A 126 -12.08 0.26 3.56
CA GLN A 126 -11.32 0.38 2.31
C GLN A 126 -10.82 1.80 2.01
N LYS A 127 -11.59 2.84 2.39
CA LYS A 127 -11.16 4.24 2.24
C LYS A 127 -9.92 4.56 3.07
N LEU A 128 -9.88 4.10 4.33
CA LEU A 128 -8.70 4.28 5.17
C LEU A 128 -7.51 3.49 4.62
N ASN A 129 -7.75 2.26 4.14
CA ASN A 129 -6.70 1.41 3.56
C ASN A 129 -6.07 2.04 2.32
N TYR A 130 -6.85 2.64 1.42
CA TYR A 130 -6.33 3.29 0.22
C TYR A 130 -5.45 4.51 0.55
N LEU A 131 -5.92 5.37 1.46
CA LEU A 131 -5.13 6.53 1.89
C LEU A 131 -3.87 6.10 2.65
N THR A 132 -3.98 5.09 3.52
CA THR A 132 -2.84 4.52 4.25
C THR A 132 -1.82 3.91 3.30
N LEU A 133 -2.26 3.14 2.30
CA LEU A 133 -1.39 2.58 1.27
C LEU A 133 -0.60 3.68 0.54
N TYR A 134 -1.28 4.77 0.16
CA TYR A 134 -0.60 5.88 -0.51
C TYR A 134 0.41 6.59 0.39
N VAL A 135 0.07 6.87 1.65
CA VAL A 135 1.02 7.50 2.59
C VAL A 135 2.21 6.57 2.88
N THR A 136 1.97 5.27 3.03
CA THR A 136 3.04 4.27 3.18
C THR A 136 3.93 4.21 1.95
N TYR A 137 3.36 4.29 0.75
CA TYR A 137 4.10 4.32 -0.51
C TYR A 137 5.09 5.49 -0.61
N LEU A 138 4.79 6.64 0.02
CA LEU A 138 5.73 7.78 0.12
C LEU A 138 7.00 7.45 0.93
N SER A 139 7.02 6.33 1.64
CA SER A 139 8.16 5.85 2.42
C SER A 139 8.87 4.65 1.77
N ASN A 140 8.56 4.31 0.52
CA ASN A 140 9.31 3.29 -0.21
C ASN A 140 10.79 3.69 -0.34
N GLY A 141 11.70 2.75 -0.06
CA GLY A 141 13.14 2.99 -0.06
C GLY A 141 13.71 3.52 1.25
N TYR A 142 12.87 3.85 2.24
CA TYR A 142 13.33 4.22 3.58
C TYR A 142 13.51 2.97 4.45
N LYS A 143 14.53 2.99 5.32
CA LYS A 143 14.76 1.93 6.30
C LYS A 143 13.65 1.94 7.36
N ILE A 144 13.06 0.77 7.61
CA ILE A 144 12.12 0.56 8.72
C ILE A 144 12.89 0.73 10.03
N LYS A 145 12.34 1.55 10.94
CA LYS A 145 12.94 1.85 12.25
C LYS A 145 12.35 1.02 13.36
#